data_AF-A0A2V9PGK7-F1
#
_entry.id   AF-A0A2V9PGK7-F1
#
_cell.length_a   1.000
_cell.length_b   1.000
_cell.length_c   1.000
_cell.angle_alpha   90.00
_cell.angle_beta   90.00
_cell.angle_gamma   90.00
#
_symmetry.space_group_name_H-M   'P 1'
#
loop_
_entity.id
_entity.type
_entity.pdbx_description
1 polymer ?
#
loop_
_entity_poly.entity_id
_entity_poly.type
_entity_poly.pdbx_seq_one_letter_code
_entity_poly.pdbx_strand_id
1 'polypeptide(L)'
;GFDLGSKMSAISALAGIKSGQDTAIQNFSSDVHVAPSGIQTQNINLVVPTIGTLTGNGTINPENALDYKMTAALSGTSVSSVSQLAGMSGKGASIPFFIQGTAANPKFVPDVKGMLGSQLGNRLGSQVPGGQNGQNVGNSITGLFGKKKKQ
;
A
#
# COMPACT_ATOMS: atom_id res chain seq x y z
N GLY A 1 -16.98 -20.77 19.09
CA GLY A 1 -17.35 -20.14 17.81
C GLY A 1 -16.21 -19.26 17.35
N PHE A 2 -15.96 -19.18 16.05
CA PHE A 2 -14.97 -18.26 15.49
C PHE A 2 -15.57 -16.85 15.50
N ASP A 3 -15.08 -15.97 16.38
CA ASP A 3 -15.56 -14.59 16.47
C ASP A 3 -14.71 -13.67 15.59
N LEU A 4 -15.28 -13.37 14.42
CA LEU A 4 -14.74 -12.44 13.44
C LEU A 4 -14.70 -11.01 13.96
N GLY A 5 -15.69 -10.56 14.73
CA GLY A 5 -15.78 -9.19 15.24
C GLY A 5 -14.64 -8.87 16.22
N SER A 6 -14.42 -9.78 17.17
CA SER A 6 -13.33 -9.65 18.14
C SER A 6 -11.94 -9.66 17.49
N LYS A 7 -11.72 -10.45 16.42
CA LYS A 7 -10.44 -10.50 15.71
C LYS A 7 -10.22 -9.27 14.82
N MET A 8 -11.27 -8.77 14.17
CA MET A 8 -11.22 -7.56 13.35
C MET A 8 -11.04 -6.29 14.18
N SER A 9 -11.57 -6.26 15.40
CA SER A 9 -11.35 -5.17 16.37
C SER A 9 -9.87 -5.03 16.79
N ALA A 10 -9.15 -6.15 16.90
CA ALA A 10 -7.71 -6.11 17.18
C ALA A 10 -6.92 -5.52 16.00
N ILE A 11 -7.32 -5.80 14.76
CA ILE A 11 -6.63 -5.33 13.54
C ILE A 11 -6.83 -3.82 13.34
N SER A 12 -8.04 -3.30 13.61
CA SER A 12 -8.33 -1.86 13.48
C SER A 12 -7.56 -1.01 14.49
N ALA A 13 -7.31 -1.55 15.69
CA ALA A 13 -6.48 -0.90 16.70
C ALA A 13 -5.00 -0.75 16.26
N LEU A 14 -4.45 -1.71 15.51
CA LEU A 14 -3.07 -1.64 15.01
C LEU A 14 -2.87 -0.62 13.87
N ALA A 15 -3.93 -0.27 13.13
CA ALA A 15 -3.85 0.65 11.99
C ALA A 15 -4.08 2.13 12.35
N GLY A 16 -4.37 2.46 13.61
CA GLY A 16 -4.74 3.82 14.03
C GLY A 16 -6.07 4.31 13.45
N ILE A 17 -6.81 3.42 12.78
CA ILE A 17 -8.14 3.67 12.24
C ILE A 17 -9.12 3.35 13.35
N LYS A 18 -9.77 4.37 13.92
CA LYS A 18 -10.96 4.17 14.78
C LYS A 18 -12.07 3.56 13.92
N SER A 19 -12.02 2.24 13.73
CA SER A 19 -13.21 1.48 13.37
C SER A 19 -14.13 1.58 14.57
N GLY A 20 -15.34 2.10 14.37
CA GLY A 20 -16.44 1.75 15.27
C GLY A 20 -16.62 0.23 15.30
N GLN A 21 -17.49 -0.26 16.19
CA GLN A 21 -17.87 -1.68 16.28
C GLN A 21 -18.17 -2.32 14.91
N ASP A 22 -18.58 -1.52 13.92
CA ASP A 22 -18.87 -1.95 12.55
C ASP A 22 -17.98 -1.27 11.51
N THR A 23 -17.38 -2.07 10.63
CA THR A 23 -16.82 -1.58 9.36
C THR A 23 -17.87 -1.71 8.28
N ALA A 24 -18.45 -0.58 7.83
CA ALA A 24 -19.38 -0.60 6.71
C ALA A 24 -18.65 -0.92 5.41
N ILE A 25 -18.93 -2.09 4.85
CA ILE A 25 -18.39 -2.51 3.54
C ILE A 25 -19.40 -2.09 2.47
N GLN A 26 -18.95 -1.31 1.50
CA GLN A 26 -19.76 -0.97 0.33
C GLN A 26 -19.66 -2.04 -0.75
N ASN A 27 -18.45 -2.57 -0.97
CA ASN A 27 -18.22 -3.61 -1.96
C ASN A 27 -17.14 -4.56 -1.46
N PHE A 28 -17.33 -5.86 -1.70
CA PHE A 28 -16.27 -6.86 -1.62
C PHE A 28 -16.44 -7.83 -2.79
N SER A 29 -15.42 -7.92 -3.63
CA SER A 29 -15.38 -8.88 -4.75
C SER A 29 -14.02 -9.54 -4.83
N SER A 30 -14.00 -10.81 -5.24
CA SER A 30 -12.77 -11.58 -5.50
C SER A 30 -13.09 -12.85 -6.28
N ASP A 31 -12.15 -13.31 -7.09
CA ASP A 31 -12.15 -14.66 -7.65
C ASP A 31 -11.54 -15.63 -6.64
N VAL A 32 -12.31 -16.65 -6.25
CA VAL A 32 -11.92 -17.59 -5.21
C VAL A 32 -11.84 -19.01 -5.76
N HIS A 33 -10.70 -19.64 -5.58
CA HIS A 33 -10.51 -21.06 -5.83
C HIS A 33 -10.28 -21.81 -4.52
N VAL A 34 -11.07 -22.85 -4.27
CA VAL A 34 -10.98 -23.69 -3.07
C VAL A 34 -10.62 -25.11 -3.48
N ALA A 35 -9.53 -25.62 -2.93
CA ALA A 35 -9.03 -26.97 -3.17
C ALA A 35 -8.48 -27.58 -1.87
N PRO A 36 -8.22 -28.91 -1.83
CA PRO A 36 -7.56 -29.54 -0.70
C PRO A 36 -6.17 -28.94 -0.39
N SER A 37 -5.53 -28.33 -1.38
CA SER A 37 -4.25 -27.63 -1.24
C SER A 37 -4.37 -26.25 -0.58
N GLY A 38 -5.58 -25.74 -0.37
CA GLY A 38 -5.83 -24.44 0.26
C GLY A 38 -6.84 -23.59 -0.51
N ILE A 39 -6.90 -22.30 -0.14
CA ILE A 39 -7.74 -21.28 -0.76
C ILE A 39 -6.82 -20.31 -1.49
N GLN A 40 -7.16 -19.99 -2.73
CA GLN A 40 -6.52 -18.91 -3.46
C GLN A 40 -7.55 -17.81 -3.72
N THR A 41 -7.14 -16.57 -3.50
CA THR A 41 -7.98 -15.39 -3.65
C THR A 41 -7.30 -14.42 -4.61
N GLN A 42 -7.95 -14.10 -5.74
CA GLN A 42 -7.44 -13.18 -6.76
C GLN A 42 -8.38 -12.00 -6.95
N ASN A 43 -7.86 -10.92 -7.50
CA ASN A 43 -8.65 -9.75 -7.88
C ASN A 43 -9.49 -9.21 -6.71
N ILE A 44 -8.91 -9.21 -5.50
CA ILE A 44 -9.60 -8.68 -4.32
C ILE A 44 -9.85 -7.20 -4.57
N ASN A 45 -11.09 -6.78 -4.37
CA ASN A 45 -11.51 -5.38 -4.36
C ASN A 45 -12.51 -5.17 -3.22
N LEU A 46 -12.05 -4.52 -2.16
CA LEU A 46 -12.81 -4.19 -0.97
C LEU A 46 -12.93 -2.67 -0.86
N VAL A 47 -14.15 -2.14 -0.91
CA VAL A 47 -14.42 -0.71 -0.74
C VAL A 47 -15.06 -0.49 0.62
N VAL A 48 -14.38 0.29 1.45
CA VAL A 48 -14.85 0.73 2.76
C VAL A 48 -14.98 2.26 2.71
N PRO A 49 -16.20 2.83 2.68
CA PRO A 49 -16.40 4.26 2.45
C PRO A 49 -15.64 5.19 3.41
N THR A 50 -15.41 4.75 4.65
CA THR A 50 -14.73 5.53 5.68
C THR A 50 -13.20 5.42 5.64
N ILE A 51 -12.64 4.48 4.87
CA ILE A 51 -11.21 4.18 4.84
C ILE A 51 -10.64 4.35 3.42
N GLY A 52 -11.30 3.75 2.42
CA GLY A 52 -10.86 3.71 1.03
C GLY A 52 -10.99 2.32 0.42
N THR A 53 -10.19 2.07 -0.61
CA THR A 53 -10.24 0.83 -1.40
C THR A 53 -9.02 -0.03 -1.11
N LEU A 54 -9.24 -1.30 -0.80
CA LEU A 54 -8.20 -2.31 -0.62
C LEU A 54 -8.23 -3.27 -1.80
N THR A 55 -7.08 -3.47 -2.44
CA THR A 55 -6.92 -4.43 -3.53
C THR A 55 -5.77 -5.39 -3.27
N GLY A 56 -5.80 -6.58 -3.86
CA GLY A 56 -4.70 -7.52 -3.72
C GLY A 56 -5.03 -8.95 -4.08
N ASN A 57 -4.12 -9.83 -3.70
CA ASN A 57 -4.22 -11.27 -3.94
C ASN A 57 -3.57 -12.01 -2.77
N GLY A 58 -3.94 -13.28 -2.58
CA GLY A 58 -3.26 -14.10 -1.60
C GLY A 58 -3.79 -15.52 -1.52
N THR A 59 -3.27 -16.23 -0.53
CA THR A 59 -3.58 -17.64 -0.29
C THR A 59 -3.79 -17.91 1.19
N ILE A 60 -4.56 -18.97 1.45
CA ILE A 60 -4.68 -19.62 2.74
C ILE A 60 -4.27 -21.06 2.55
N ASN A 61 -3.21 -21.50 3.23
CA ASN A 61 -2.79 -22.90 3.15
C ASN A 61 -3.67 -23.81 4.05
N PRO A 62 -3.54 -25.15 3.97
CA PRO A 62 -4.32 -26.07 4.80
C PRO A 62 -4.11 -25.93 6.31
N GLU A 63 -2.99 -25.32 6.73
CA GLU A 63 -2.67 -25.00 8.13
C GLU A 63 -3.29 -23.66 8.58
N ASN A 64 -4.11 -23.04 7.73
CA ASN A 64 -4.73 -21.72 7.91
C ASN A 64 -3.72 -20.55 7.93
N ALA A 65 -2.51 -20.75 7.43
CA ALA A 65 -1.54 -19.68 7.28
C ALA A 65 -1.93 -18.76 6.12
N LEU A 66 -1.83 -17.46 6.35
CA LEU A 66 -2.16 -16.41 5.38
C LEU A 66 -0.88 -15.97 4.66
N ASP A 67 -0.98 -15.77 3.36
CA ASP A 67 0.01 -15.05 2.58
C ASP A 67 -0.70 -14.18 1.55
N TYR A 68 -0.93 -12.91 1.91
CA TYR A 68 -1.58 -11.93 1.04
C TYR A 68 -0.66 -10.74 0.82
N LYS A 69 -0.69 -10.24 -0.42
CA LYS A 69 -0.11 -8.95 -0.80
C LYS A 69 -1.24 -8.01 -1.18
N MET A 70 -1.36 -6.93 -0.41
CA MET A 70 -2.47 -5.99 -0.48
C MET A 70 -1.97 -4.57 -0.71
N THR A 71 -2.85 -3.72 -1.23
CA THR A 71 -2.63 -2.29 -1.41
C THR A 71 -3.87 -1.56 -0.91
N ALA A 72 -3.71 -0.63 0.03
CA ALA A 72 -4.78 0.25 0.49
C ALA A 72 -4.64 1.62 -0.18
N ALA A 73 -5.60 1.99 -1.01
CA ALA A 73 -5.79 3.34 -1.53
C ALA A 73 -6.73 4.09 -0.58
N LEU A 74 -6.17 4.96 0.27
CA LEU A 74 -6.94 5.66 1.30
C LEU A 74 -7.70 6.85 0.71
N SER A 75 -8.98 6.98 1.07
CA SER A 75 -9.84 8.10 0.67
C SER A 75 -10.48 8.71 1.92
N GLY A 76 -10.13 9.95 2.27
CA GLY A 76 -10.71 10.64 3.44
C GLY A 76 -9.77 11.63 4.12
N THR A 77 -10.25 12.32 5.17
CA THR A 77 -9.53 13.33 5.99
C THR A 77 -8.32 12.79 6.77
N SER A 78 -8.10 11.47 6.77
CA SER A 78 -6.93 10.77 7.34
C SER A 78 -5.67 10.84 6.47
N VAL A 79 -5.77 11.35 5.24
CA VAL A 79 -4.61 11.47 4.33
C VAL A 79 -3.54 12.45 4.82
N SER A 80 -3.85 13.45 5.64
CA SER A 80 -2.89 14.53 5.95
C SER A 80 -1.64 14.06 6.71
N SER A 81 -1.80 13.19 7.72
CA SER A 81 -0.69 12.69 8.55
C SER A 81 0.02 11.49 7.93
N VAL A 82 -0.73 10.59 7.29
CA VAL A 82 -0.18 9.41 6.61
C VAL A 82 0.57 9.80 5.33
N SER A 83 0.10 10.82 4.60
CA SER A 83 0.79 11.34 3.41
C SER A 83 2.14 11.96 3.77
N GLN A 84 2.26 12.59 4.94
CA GLN A 84 3.53 13.10 5.46
C GLN A 84 4.48 11.96 5.83
N LEU A 85 3.98 10.90 6.48
CA LEU A 85 4.78 9.73 6.85
C LEU A 85 5.22 8.90 5.64
N ALA A 86 4.38 8.82 4.60
CA ALA A 86 4.68 8.16 3.34
C ALA A 86 5.46 9.06 2.35
N GLY A 87 5.79 10.31 2.70
CA GLY A 87 6.50 11.25 1.83
C GLY A 87 5.76 11.61 0.53
N MET A 88 4.45 11.44 0.50
CA MET A 88 3.60 11.64 -0.68
C MET A 88 2.84 12.97 -0.54
N SER A 89 3.34 14.04 -1.17
CA SER A 89 2.62 15.32 -1.15
C SER A 89 1.46 15.30 -2.15
N GLY A 90 0.21 15.32 -1.66
CA GLY A 90 -0.93 15.90 -2.37
C GLY A 90 -1.86 15.01 -3.21
N LYS A 91 -1.62 13.70 -3.35
CA LYS A 91 -2.57 12.77 -3.99
C LYS A 91 -2.60 11.46 -3.19
N GLY A 92 -3.81 10.94 -2.96
CA GLY A 92 -4.14 9.86 -2.01
C GLY A 92 -3.02 8.85 -1.75
N ALA A 93 -2.79 8.55 -0.47
CA ALA A 93 -1.78 7.59 -0.05
C ALA A 93 -2.19 6.17 -0.48
N SER A 94 -1.34 5.53 -1.27
CA SER A 94 -1.43 4.11 -1.59
C SER A 94 -0.39 3.37 -0.77
N ILE A 95 -0.83 2.46 0.09
CA ILE A 95 0.03 1.78 1.06
C ILE A 95 0.03 0.28 0.72
N PRO A 96 1.16 -0.26 0.23
CA PRO A 96 1.31 -1.69 0.10
C PRO A 96 1.60 -2.33 1.48
N PHE A 97 1.00 -3.49 1.74
CA PHE A 97 1.22 -4.27 2.96
C PHE A 97 0.97 -5.75 2.71
N PHE A 98 1.47 -6.58 3.62
CA PHE A 98 1.23 -8.01 3.64
C PHE A 98 0.23 -8.38 4.74
N ILE A 99 -0.56 -9.43 4.51
CA ILE A 99 -1.30 -10.12 5.56
C ILE A 99 -0.69 -11.50 5.72
N GLN A 100 -0.12 -11.74 6.89
CA GLN A 100 0.59 -12.98 7.23
C GLN A 100 0.07 -13.55 8.55
N GLY A 101 0.66 -14.65 9.03
CA GLY A 101 0.22 -15.32 10.24
C GLY A 101 -0.85 -16.34 9.93
N THR A 102 -1.90 -16.43 10.77
CA THR A 102 -3.00 -17.39 10.55
C THR A 102 -4.34 -16.69 10.44
N ALA A 103 -5.35 -17.35 9.89
CA ALA A 103 -6.73 -16.83 9.87
C ALA A 103 -7.25 -16.49 11.29
N ALA A 104 -6.75 -17.16 12.33
CA ALA A 104 -7.09 -16.86 13.72
C ALA A 104 -6.25 -15.72 14.33
N ASN A 105 -5.06 -15.44 13.81
CA ASN A 105 -4.20 -14.36 14.28
C ASN A 105 -3.48 -13.69 13.10
N PRO A 106 -4.23 -12.91 12.30
CA PRO A 106 -3.67 -12.25 11.12
C PRO A 106 -2.75 -11.09 11.55
N LYS A 107 -1.63 -10.93 10.84
CA LYS A 107 -0.64 -9.86 11.05
C LYS A 107 -0.53 -9.00 9.81
N PHE A 108 -0.65 -7.69 9.99
CA PHE A 108 -0.61 -6.71 8.92
C PHE A 108 0.75 -6.00 8.94
N VAL A 109 1.56 -6.23 7.91
CA VAL A 109 2.96 -5.77 7.89
C VAL A 109 3.13 -4.82 6.71
N PRO A 110 3.48 -3.54 6.93
CA PRO A 110 3.75 -2.59 5.84
C PRO A 110 4.88 -3.07 4.91
N ASP A 111 4.69 -2.95 3.59
CA ASP A 111 5.72 -3.24 2.59
C ASP A 111 6.56 -1.98 2.33
N VAL A 112 7.50 -1.71 3.23
CA VAL A 112 8.40 -0.54 3.12
C VAL A 112 9.26 -0.56 1.85
N LYS A 113 9.54 -1.74 1.28
CA LYS A 113 10.26 -1.87 0.02
C LYS A 113 9.40 -1.42 -1.16
N GLY A 114 8.14 -1.85 -1.17
CA GLY A 114 7.12 -1.37 -2.12
C GLY A 114 6.94 0.14 -2.06
N MET A 115 6.87 0.70 -0.85
CA MET A 115 6.72 2.16 -0.64
C MET A 115 7.90 2.96 -1.20
N LEU A 116 9.14 2.52 -0.99
CA LEU A 116 10.34 3.19 -1.52
C LEU A 116 10.41 3.12 -3.05
N GLY A 117 10.06 1.97 -3.64
CA GLY A 117 10.02 1.80 -5.09
C GLY A 117 9.03 2.76 -5.77
N SER A 118 7.85 2.96 -5.18
CA SER A 118 6.84 3.90 -5.69
C SER A 118 7.27 5.37 -5.59
N GLN A 119 8.02 5.76 -4.55
CA GLN A 119 8.56 7.11 -4.45
C GLN A 119 9.65 7.39 -5.50
N LEU A 120 10.54 6.44 -5.76
CA LEU A 120 11.59 6.60 -6.77
C LEU A 120 11.00 6.62 -8.19
N GLY A 121 10.05 5.72 -8.47
CA GLY A 121 9.31 5.69 -9.75
C GLY A 121 8.53 6.99 -10.02
N ASN A 122 7.83 7.52 -9.01
CA ASN A 122 7.09 8.77 -9.17
C ASN A 122 8.00 10.00 -9.30
N ARG A 123 9.18 10.03 -8.67
CA ARG A 123 10.16 11.13 -8.85
C ARG A 123 10.91 11.05 -10.17
N LEU A 124 11.11 9.85 -10.72
CA LEU A 124 11.71 9.65 -12.04
C LEU A 124 10.69 9.87 -13.19
N GLY A 125 9.40 9.65 -12.94
CA GLY A 125 8.32 9.86 -13.90
C GLY A 125 7.72 11.28 -13.92
N SER A 126 7.84 12.06 -12.84
CA SER A 126 7.37 13.46 -12.78
C SER A 126 8.40 14.49 -13.24
N GLN A 127 9.55 14.03 -13.76
CA GLN A 127 10.57 14.86 -14.39
C GLN A 127 10.61 14.69 -15.91
N VAL A 128 9.46 14.38 -16.53
CA VAL A 128 9.25 14.53 -17.97
C VAL A 128 7.97 15.33 -18.24
N PRO A 129 8.02 16.67 -18.18
CA PRO A 129 7.18 17.49 -19.04
C PRO A 129 7.76 17.39 -20.46
N GLY A 130 6.91 17.10 -21.44
CA GLY A 130 7.28 16.68 -22.80
C GLY A 130 8.53 17.36 -23.40
N GLY A 131 9.41 16.54 -23.96
CA GLY A 131 10.59 17.02 -24.69
C GLY A 131 11.47 15.86 -25.14
N GLN A 132 11.78 15.86 -26.42
CA GLN A 132 12.52 14.85 -27.18
C GLN A 132 13.89 14.46 -26.58
N ASN A 133 14.32 13.27 -27.00
CA ASN A 133 15.70 12.82 -27.15
C ASN A 133 16.49 12.46 -25.87
N GLY A 134 17.14 11.30 -25.96
CA GLY A 134 18.20 10.92 -25.06
C GLY A 134 19.38 11.89 -25.11
N GLN A 135 20.29 11.68 -24.16
CA GLN A 135 21.48 12.47 -23.84
C GLN A 135 21.19 13.63 -22.88
N ASN A 136 21.83 13.53 -21.71
CA ASN A 136 22.38 14.60 -20.87
C ASN A 136 22.19 14.36 -19.36
N VAL A 137 22.33 13.12 -18.90
CA VAL A 137 22.59 12.81 -17.48
C VAL A 137 24.07 13.09 -17.10
N GLY A 138 24.90 13.59 -18.03
CA GLY A 138 26.33 13.86 -17.82
C GLY A 138 26.70 15.30 -17.41
N ASN A 139 25.80 16.29 -17.49
CA ASN A 139 26.21 17.70 -17.44
C ASN A 139 25.76 18.52 -16.21
N SER A 140 25.03 17.93 -15.27
CA SER A 140 24.53 18.62 -14.07
C SER A 140 25.50 18.59 -12.86
N ILE A 141 26.65 17.91 -12.98
CA ILE A 141 27.71 17.89 -11.94
C ILE A 141 28.82 18.90 -12.23
N THR A 142 28.96 19.36 -13.48
CA THR A 142 30.01 20.31 -13.90
C THR A 142 29.80 21.73 -13.35
N GLY A 143 28.57 22.10 -12.96
CA GLY A 143 28.24 23.43 -12.43
C GLY A 143 28.64 23.67 -10.96
N LEU A 144 29.02 22.62 -10.22
CA LEU A 144 29.31 22.68 -8.78
C LEU A 144 30.82 22.74 -8.45
N PHE A 145 31.70 22.58 -9.44
CA PHE A 145 33.16 22.51 -9.24
C PHE A 145 33.94 23.53 -10.08
N GLY A 146 33.52 24.79 -10.08
CA GLY A 146 34.12 25.79 -10.97
C GLY A 146 34.12 27.23 -10.52
N LYS A 147 34.10 27.54 -9.21
CA LYS A 147 34.46 28.89 -8.74
C LYS A 147 35.95 28.96 -8.44
N LYS A 148 36.74 29.48 -9.39
CA LYS A 148 37.94 30.26 -9.06
C LYS A 148 37.93 31.58 -9.82
N LYS A 149 37.67 32.66 -9.08
CA LYS A 149 37.93 34.05 -9.47
C LYS A 149 39.43 34.27 -9.70
N LYS A 150 39.79 35.05 -10.72
CA LYS A 150 40.87 36.07 -10.74
C LYS A 150 40.38 37.15 -11.71
N GLN A 151 40.00 38.32 -11.19
CA GLN A 151 40.80 39.57 -11.16
C GLN A 151 41.22 40.00 -12.55
#